data_AF-A0A317D4D0-F1
#
_entry.id   AF-A0A317D4D0-F1
#
_cell.length_a   1.000
_cell.length_b   1.000
_cell.length_c   1.000
_cell.angle_alpha   90.00
_cell.angle_beta   90.00
_cell.angle_gamma   90.00
#
_symmetry.space_group_name_H-M   'P 1'
#
loop_
_entity.id
_entity.type
_entity.pdbx_description
1 polymer ?
#
loop_
_entity_poly.entity_id
_entity_poly.type
_entity_poly.pdbx_seq_one_letter_code
_entity_poly.pdbx_strand_id
1 'polypeptide(L)'
;MIGVSAAELISRLVQAKAHLDRARELIRAAGSELHQARALIQAALEGTADQSTAAMVDRSSQQLGGAGVAVGQSAGKVDEILTRVRGLGGLGN
;
A
#
# COMPACT_ATOMS: atom_id res chain seq x y z
N MET A 1 26.93 21.97 -8.14
CA MET A 1 25.85 20.97 -8.15
C MET A 1 26.32 19.77 -7.36
N ILE A 2 25.69 19.45 -6.23
CA ILE A 2 25.98 18.19 -5.53
C ILE A 2 25.19 17.11 -6.28
N GLY A 3 25.86 16.41 -7.19
CA GLY A 3 25.27 15.26 -7.88
C GLY A 3 25.07 14.14 -6.87
N VAL A 4 23.83 13.70 -6.68
CA VAL A 4 23.52 12.48 -5.93
C VAL A 4 24.21 11.32 -6.65
N SER A 5 25.08 10.58 -5.95
CA SER A 5 25.76 9.43 -6.55
C SER A 5 24.74 8.32 -6.85
N ALA A 6 25.04 7.45 -7.82
CA ALA A 6 24.17 6.31 -8.14
C ALA A 6 23.92 5.43 -6.90
N ALA A 7 24.93 5.27 -6.02
CA ALA A 7 24.79 4.54 -4.77
C ALA A 7 23.81 5.22 -3.79
N GLU A 8 23.88 6.54 -3.65
CA GLU A 8 22.95 7.31 -2.81
C GLU A 8 21.51 7.24 -3.37
N LEU A 9 21.35 7.30 -4.70
CA LEU A 9 20.05 7.14 -5.34
C LEU A 9 19.46 5.74 -5.11
N ILE A 10 20.26 4.69 -5.28
CA ILE A 10 19.84 3.31 -5.01
C ILE A 10 19.42 3.16 -3.53
N SER A 11 20.20 3.70 -2.59
CA SER A 11 19.89 3.65 -1.17
C SER A 11 18.52 4.27 -0.86
N ARG A 12 18.24 5.47 -1.40
CA ARG A 12 16.95 6.15 -1.24
C ARG A 12 15.79 5.36 -1.84
N LEU A 13 15.98 4.75 -3.01
CA LEU A 13 14.95 3.94 -3.65
C LEU A 13 14.66 2.65 -2.86
N VAL A 14 15.68 2.01 -2.28
CA VAL A 14 15.50 0.85 -1.40
C VAL A 14 14.71 1.23 -0.16
N GLN A 15 15.00 2.38 0.46
CA GLN A 15 14.23 2.89 1.59
C GLN A 15 12.78 3.17 1.20
N ALA A 16 12.56 3.85 0.06
CA ALA A 16 11.22 4.11 -0.46
C ALA A 16 10.43 2.82 -0.69
N LYS A 17 11.08 1.77 -1.22
CA LYS A 17 10.47 0.44 -1.36
C LYS A 17 10.06 -0.15 -0.01
N ALA A 18 10.94 -0.12 0.98
CA ALA A 18 10.64 -0.63 2.32
C ALA A 18 9.45 0.10 2.97
N HIS A 19 9.32 1.42 2.76
CA HIS A 19 8.15 2.18 3.21
C HIS A 19 6.86 1.74 2.50
N LEU A 20 6.91 1.46 1.20
CA LEU A 20 5.75 0.99 0.43
C LEU A 20 5.34 -0.44 0.83
N ASP A 21 6.31 -1.31 1.09
CA ASP A 21 6.04 -2.66 1.60
C ASP A 21 5.37 -2.61 2.97
N ARG A 22 5.88 -1.77 3.88
CA ARG A 22 5.24 -1.55 5.19
C ARG A 22 3.84 -0.96 5.05
N ALA A 23 3.64 0.00 4.15
CA ALA A 23 2.31 0.56 3.89
C ALA A 23 1.34 -0.51 3.37
N ARG A 24 1.80 -1.42 2.52
CA ARG A 24 1.01 -2.55 2.01
C ARG A 24 0.61 -3.51 3.13
N GLU A 25 1.50 -3.80 4.07
CA GLU A 25 1.19 -4.62 5.24
C GLU A 25 0.14 -3.98 6.13
N LEU A 26 0.27 -2.66 6.40
CA LEU A 26 -0.71 -1.90 7.19
C LEU A 26 -2.09 -1.89 6.52
N ILE A 27 -2.13 -1.70 5.20
CA ILE A 27 -3.39 -1.74 4.43
C ILE A 27 -4.03 -3.13 4.53
N ARG A 28 -3.24 -4.20 4.44
CA ARG A 28 -3.74 -5.57 4.59
C ARG A 28 -4.29 -5.82 5.99
N ALA A 29 -3.58 -5.36 7.03
CA ALA A 29 -4.02 -5.49 8.42
C ALA A 29 -5.34 -4.75 8.65
N ALA A 30 -5.42 -3.48 8.23
CA ALA A 30 -6.66 -2.70 8.31
C ALA A 30 -7.83 -3.34 7.53
N GLY A 31 -7.56 -4.02 6.41
CA GLY A 31 -8.58 -4.74 5.65
C GLY A 31 -9.14 -5.94 6.42
N SER A 32 -8.27 -6.68 7.12
CA SER A 32 -8.69 -7.75 8.03
C SER A 32 -9.53 -7.22 9.19
N GLU A 33 -9.14 -6.09 9.79
CA GLU A 33 -9.88 -5.46 10.88
C GLU A 33 -11.27 -4.98 10.44
N LEU A 34 -11.37 -4.35 9.26
CA LEU A 34 -12.66 -3.95 8.69
C LEU A 34 -13.57 -5.15 8.40
N HIS A 35 -13.00 -6.26 7.93
CA HIS A 35 -13.75 -7.49 7.72
C HIS A 35 -14.33 -8.05 9.04
N GLN A 36 -13.52 -8.08 10.10
CA GLN A 36 -13.98 -8.49 11.43
C GLN A 36 -15.04 -7.52 11.99
N ALA A 37 -14.81 -6.21 11.88
CA ALA A 37 -15.77 -5.20 12.29
C ALA A 37 -17.11 -5.37 11.57
N ARG A 38 -17.10 -5.66 10.26
CA ARG A 38 -18.31 -5.92 9.50
C ARG A 38 -19.05 -7.15 10.00
N ALA A 39 -18.35 -8.25 10.29
CA ALA A 39 -18.98 -9.45 10.84
C ALA A 39 -19.66 -9.18 12.19
N LEU A 40 -18.99 -8.43 13.08
CA LEU A 40 -19.55 -8.03 14.38
C LEU A 40 -20.77 -7.12 14.22
N ILE A 41 -20.70 -6.14 13.33
CA ILE A 41 -21.82 -5.23 13.02
C ILE A 41 -23.00 -6.00 12.45
N GLN A 42 -22.76 -6.92 11.51
CA GLN A 42 -23.81 -7.74 10.92
C GLN A 42 -24.52 -8.60 11.96
N ALA A 43 -23.76 -9.21 12.88
CA ALA A 43 -24.31 -10.00 13.98
C ALA A 43 -25.10 -9.12 14.97
N ALA A 44 -24.61 -7.91 15.27
CA ALA A 44 -25.29 -6.99 16.18
C ALA A 44 -26.58 -6.38 15.57
N LEU A 45 -26.63 -6.24 14.25
CA LEU A 45 -27.76 -5.68 13.52
C LEU A 45 -28.72 -6.76 13.00
N GLU A 46 -28.51 -8.04 13.33
CA GLU A 46 -29.37 -9.13 12.90
C GLU A 46 -30.82 -8.91 13.41
N GLY A 47 -31.77 -8.86 12.47
CA GLY A 47 -33.17 -8.54 12.77
C GLY A 47 -33.50 -7.05 12.87
N THR A 48 -32.53 -6.16 12.63
CA THR A 48 -32.75 -4.70 12.56
C THR A 48 -32.78 -4.20 11.11
N ALA A 49 -33.60 -3.18 10.84
CA ALA A 49 -33.69 -2.55 9.52
C ALA A 49 -32.56 -1.54 9.24
N ASP A 50 -31.80 -1.14 10.27
CA ASP A 50 -30.72 -0.17 10.12
C ASP A 50 -29.44 -0.87 9.65
N GLN A 51 -29.06 -0.62 8.40
CA GLN A 51 -27.85 -1.13 7.76
C GLN A 51 -26.81 -0.02 7.53
N SER A 52 -27.01 1.16 8.11
CA SER A 52 -26.17 2.34 7.84
C SER A 52 -24.73 2.14 8.29
N THR A 53 -24.52 1.55 9.48
CA THR A 53 -23.19 1.25 10.01
C THR A 53 -22.46 0.21 9.16
N ALA A 54 -23.17 -0.82 8.70
CA ALA A 54 -22.63 -1.82 7.79
C ALA A 54 -22.16 -1.14 6.48
N ALA A 55 -23.00 -0.31 5.87
CA ALA A 55 -22.67 0.44 4.66
C ALA A 55 -21.50 1.44 4.83
N MET A 56 -21.27 1.95 6.05
CA MET A 56 -20.07 2.74 6.35
C MET A 56 -18.80 1.88 6.30
N VAL A 57 -18.82 0.69 6.90
CA VAL A 57 -17.68 -0.24 6.87
C VAL A 57 -17.36 -0.72 5.46
N ASP A 58 -18.38 -0.93 4.61
CA ASP A 58 -18.16 -1.26 3.19
C ASP A 58 -17.45 -0.14 2.44
N ARG A 59 -17.88 1.11 2.64
CA ARG A 59 -17.23 2.27 2.03
C ARG A 59 -15.78 2.41 2.48
N SER A 60 -15.51 2.24 3.78
CA SER A 60 -14.13 2.23 4.30
C SER A 60 -13.30 1.09 3.69
N SER A 61 -13.89 -0.09 3.50
CA SER A 61 -13.21 -1.23 2.87
C SER A 61 -12.87 -0.96 1.41
N GLN A 62 -13.78 -0.33 0.66
CA GLN A 62 -13.55 0.06 -0.73
C GLN A 62 -12.44 1.12 -0.84
N GLN A 63 -12.47 2.14 0.01
CA GLN A 63 -11.43 3.18 0.06
C GLN A 63 -10.06 2.58 0.38
N LEU A 64 -10.01 1.66 1.35
CA LEU A 64 -8.79 0.95 1.71
C LEU A 64 -8.26 0.07 0.57
N GLY A 65 -9.14 -0.60 -0.17
CA GLY A 65 -8.80 -1.33 -1.39
C GLY A 65 -8.17 -0.41 -2.46
N GLY A 66 -8.76 0.77 -2.68
CA GLY A 66 -8.21 1.78 -3.57
C GLY A 66 -6.82 2.26 -3.16
N ALA A 67 -6.60 2.49 -1.86
CA ALA A 67 -5.28 2.81 -1.31
C ALA A 67 -4.27 1.67 -1.53
N GLY A 68 -4.69 0.42 -1.37
CA GLY A 68 -3.85 -0.76 -1.64
C GLY A 68 -3.38 -0.84 -3.09
N VAL A 69 -4.26 -0.55 -4.05
CA VAL A 69 -3.90 -0.49 -5.48
C VAL A 69 -2.87 0.61 -5.75
N ALA A 70 -3.09 1.82 -5.20
CA ALA A 70 -2.18 2.95 -5.38
C ALA A 70 -0.78 2.67 -4.79
N VAL A 71 -0.71 2.03 -3.61
CA VAL A 71 0.56 1.60 -3.01
C VAL A 71 1.26 0.57 -3.90
N GLY A 72 0.52 -0.42 -4.42
CA GLY A 72 1.07 -1.43 -5.33
C GLY A 72 1.65 -0.85 -6.61
N GLN A 73 0.95 0.10 -7.24
CA GLN A 73 1.44 0.82 -8.43
C GLN A 73 2.72 1.61 -8.13
N SER A 74 2.77 2.26 -6.96
CA SER A 74 3.94 3.03 -6.54
C SER A 74 5.15 2.13 -6.28
N ALA A 75 4.94 0.96 -5.67
CA ALA A 75 5.99 -0.04 -5.46
C ALA A 75 6.55 -0.55 -6.80
N GLY A 76 5.67 -0.84 -7.76
CA GLY A 76 6.08 -1.24 -9.11
C GLY A 76 6.95 -0.18 -9.81
N LYS A 77 6.60 1.10 -9.68
CA LYS A 77 7.42 2.20 -10.22
C LYS A 77 8.79 2.28 -9.56
N VAL A 78 8.87 2.12 -8.25
CA VAL A 78 10.16 2.11 -7.52
C VAL A 78 11.04 0.95 -8.00
N ASP A 79 10.46 -0.24 -8.20
CA ASP A 79 11.18 -1.41 -8.72
C ASP A 79 11.68 -1.21 -10.15
N GLU A 80 10.88 -0.58 -11.00
CA GLU A 80 11.29 -0.22 -12.36
C GLU A 80 12.47 0.76 -12.36
N ILE A 81 12.40 1.79 -11.52
CA ILE A 81 13.48 2.78 -11.40
C ILE A 81 14.75 2.13 -10.83
N LEU A 82 14.64 1.28 -9.80
CA LEU A 82 15.78 0.53 -9.25
C LEU A 82 16.45 -0.33 -10.33
N THR A 83 15.67 -1.02 -11.15
CA THR A 83 16.17 -1.84 -12.24
C THR A 83 16.92 -1.00 -13.27
N ARG A 84 16.34 0.13 -13.70
CA ARG A 84 16.98 1.07 -14.63
C ARG A 84 18.28 1.64 -14.07
N VAL A 85 18.29 2.12 -12.83
CA VAL A 85 19.49 2.70 -12.20
C VAL A 85 20.61 1.67 -12.06
N ARG A 86 20.30 0.43 -11.66
CA ARG A 86 21.29 -0.65 -11.61
C ARG A 86 21.81 -1.04 -12.99
N GLY A 87 20.94 -1.09 -14.00
CA GLY A 87 21.31 -1.38 -15.39
C GLY A 87 22.24 -0.32 -15.99
N LEU A 88 22.02 0.96 -15.68
CA LEU A 88 22.89 2.06 -16.11
C LEU A 88 24.24 2.05 -15.40
N GLY A 89 24.30 1.63 -14.13
CA GLY A 89 25.55 1.45 -13.39
C GLY A 89 26.39 0.24 -13.83
N GLY A 90 25.79 -0.73 -14.54
CA GLY A 90 26.47 -1.91 -15.08
C GLY A 90 27.08 -1.71 -16.48
N LEU A 91 26.73 -0.63 -17.18
CA LEU A 91 27.26 -0.29 -18.52
C LEU A 91 28.48 0.65 -18.47
N GLY A 92 28.96 0.99 -17.27
CA GLY A 92 30.05 1.94 -17.03
C GLY A 92 31.36 1.33 -16.53
N ASN A 93 31.52 0.00 -16.58
CA ASN A 93 32.79 -0.69 -16.30
C ASN A 93 33.29 -1.41 -17.55
#